data_AF-A0A8B6ETX7-F1
#
_entry.id   AF-A0A8B6ETX7-F1
#
_cell.length_a   1.000
_cell.length_b   1.000
_cell.length_c   1.000
_cell.angle_alpha   90.00
_cell.angle_beta   90.00
_cell.angle_gamma   90.00
#
_symmetry.space_group_name_H-M   'P 1'
#
loop_
_entity.id
_entity.type
_entity.pdbx_description
1 polymer ?
#
loop_
_entity_poly.entity_id
_entity_poly.type
_entity_poly.pdbx_seq_one_letter_code
_entity_poly.pdbx_strand_id
1 'polypeptide(L)'
;MDDLTVTTSYYIEAKWILLGLGEVVTWARMKFKPRKSRSMILRKGQIKTKFKLKIQGDEVSTLVDDPIKCLGKWFDDTLKDNTSVKTVQKDIGLYSRSSQLQLPLTSTLEECKVLKSRRVMTLRDSKDSKISKAGIQTRTGRKWSARTAVDQAGSILHHKDIVGNTCTGRQGYGMTHFQQWSKAIPKREQKHGAVRNKNRRRRTKKDKRQI
;
A
#
# COMPACT_ATOMS: atom_id res chain seq x y z
N MET A 1 -28.38 18.81 14.74
CA MET A 1 -27.11 18.77 13.98
C MET A 1 -26.50 20.11 14.27
N ASP A 2 -25.42 20.13 15.05
CA ASP A 2 -25.05 21.33 15.82
C ASP A 2 -23.67 21.87 15.42
N ASP A 3 -22.98 21.14 14.53
CA ASP A 3 -21.65 21.50 14.03
C ASP A 3 -21.75 22.35 12.76
N LEU A 4 -21.02 23.45 12.73
CA LEU A 4 -20.92 24.36 11.57
C LEU A 4 -19.46 24.54 11.19
N THR A 5 -19.16 24.52 9.89
CA THR A 5 -17.84 24.85 9.34
C THR A 5 -17.97 26.06 8.41
N VAL A 6 -17.19 27.11 8.69
CA VAL A 6 -17.11 28.31 7.86
C VAL A 6 -15.70 28.44 7.31
N THR A 7 -15.59 28.67 6.01
CA THR A 7 -14.30 28.92 5.34
C THR A 7 -14.38 30.24 4.59
N THR A 8 -13.33 31.06 4.69
CA THR A 8 -13.23 32.37 4.04
C THR A 8 -11.83 32.55 3.50
N SER A 9 -11.70 33.39 2.47
CA SER A 9 -10.40 33.70 1.87
C SER A 9 -9.60 34.68 2.72
N TYR A 10 -10.29 35.59 3.43
CA TYR A 10 -9.66 36.62 4.24
C TYR A 10 -10.10 36.57 5.70
N TYR A 11 -9.16 36.85 6.60
CA TYR A 11 -9.42 36.92 8.05
C TYR A 11 -10.52 37.92 8.42
N ILE A 12 -10.56 39.06 7.72
CA ILE A 12 -11.52 40.13 7.97
C ILE A 12 -12.94 39.62 7.66
N GLU A 13 -13.15 38.98 6.51
CA GLU A 13 -14.43 38.36 6.14
C GLU A 13 -14.87 37.33 7.18
N ALA A 14 -13.95 36.47 7.65
CA ALA A 14 -14.25 35.51 8.72
C ALA A 14 -14.80 36.22 9.96
N LYS A 15 -14.19 37.34 10.36
CA LYS A 15 -14.62 38.13 11.52
C LYS A 15 -16.01 38.72 11.33
N TRP A 16 -16.32 39.27 10.16
CA TRP A 16 -17.66 39.79 9.84
C TRP A 16 -18.72 38.69 9.88
N ILE A 17 -18.44 37.52 9.29
CA ILE A 17 -19.35 36.39 9.31
C ILE A 17 -19.60 35.93 10.75
N LEU A 18 -18.57 35.79 11.58
CA LEU A 18 -18.73 35.34 12.96
C LEU A 18 -19.49 36.35 13.83
N LEU A 19 -19.37 37.65 13.55
CA LEU A 19 -20.17 38.68 14.22
C LEU A 19 -21.66 38.53 13.88
N GLY A 20 -22.01 38.49 12.58
CA GLY A 20 -23.40 38.32 12.15
C GLY A 20 -24.00 36.98 12.59
N LEU A 21 -23.21 35.90 12.52
CA LEU A 21 -23.62 34.58 13.01
C LEU A 21 -23.87 34.60 14.52
N GLY A 22 -23.05 35.33 15.28
CA GLY A 22 -23.24 35.52 16.71
C GLY A 22 -24.56 36.20 17.06
N GLU A 23 -24.96 37.22 16.29
CA GLU A 23 -26.25 37.91 16.45
C GLU A 23 -27.42 36.97 16.16
N VAL A 24 -27.43 36.31 14.98
CA VAL A 24 -28.49 35.40 14.56
C VAL A 24 -28.68 34.24 15.56
N VAL A 25 -27.58 33.67 16.06
CA VAL A 25 -27.62 32.57 17.03
C VAL A 25 -28.13 33.06 18.39
N THR A 26 -27.79 34.28 18.79
CA THR A 26 -28.34 34.90 20.01
C THR A 26 -29.84 35.14 19.88
N TRP A 27 -30.30 35.61 18.72
CA TRP A 27 -31.73 35.77 18.40
C TRP A 27 -32.50 34.46 18.49
N ALA A 28 -31.89 33.36 18.01
CA ALA A 28 -32.43 32.01 18.15
C ALA A 28 -32.36 31.44 19.59
N ARG A 29 -31.93 32.24 20.58
CA ARG A 29 -31.68 31.83 21.98
C ARG A 29 -30.67 30.69 22.11
N MET A 30 -29.71 30.63 21.19
CA MET A 30 -28.62 29.66 21.17
C MET A 30 -27.29 30.33 21.55
N LYS A 31 -26.30 29.54 21.96
CA LYS A 31 -24.96 30.02 22.33
C LYS A 31 -23.88 29.12 21.78
N PHE A 32 -22.85 29.70 21.16
CA PHE A 32 -21.66 28.96 20.80
C PHE A 32 -20.83 28.63 22.05
N LYS A 33 -20.17 27.47 22.05
CA LYS A 33 -19.24 27.09 23.11
C LYS A 33 -17.82 27.36 22.59
N PRO A 34 -17.14 28.45 22.98
CA PRO A 34 -15.82 28.79 22.46
C PRO A 34 -14.81 27.67 22.72
N ARG A 35 -14.90 27.02 23.88
CA ARG A 35 -14.10 25.84 24.25
C ARG A 35 -14.35 24.62 23.37
N LYS A 36 -15.42 24.56 22.58
CA LYS A 36 -15.68 23.50 21.57
C LYS A 36 -15.49 23.97 20.12
N SER A 37 -15.46 25.28 19.88
CA SER A 37 -15.19 25.90 18.57
C SER A 37 -13.69 25.99 18.31
N ARG A 38 -13.24 25.79 17.08
CA ARG A 38 -11.81 25.89 16.72
C ARG A 38 -11.65 26.81 15.53
N SER A 39 -10.55 27.55 15.55
CA SER A 39 -10.17 28.42 14.43
C SER A 39 -8.81 28.03 13.87
N MET A 40 -8.66 28.26 12.56
CA MET A 40 -7.41 28.05 11.85
C MET A 40 -7.25 29.14 10.80
N ILE A 41 -6.13 29.84 10.83
CA ILE A 41 -5.81 30.90 9.87
C ILE A 41 -4.53 30.52 9.15
N LEU A 42 -4.63 30.42 7.82
CA LEU A 42 -3.57 29.96 6.94
C LEU A 42 -3.02 31.13 6.12
N ARG A 43 -1.70 31.29 6.09
CA ARG A 43 -1.03 32.22 5.18
C ARG A 43 0.22 31.57 4.61
N LYS A 44 0.28 31.48 3.27
CA LYS A 44 1.39 30.83 2.53
C LYS A 44 1.68 29.39 3.05
N GLY A 45 0.63 28.61 3.30
CA GLY A 45 0.74 27.24 3.78
C GLY A 45 1.20 27.08 5.25
N GLN A 46 1.31 28.17 6.00
CA GLN A 46 1.64 28.15 7.43
C GLN A 46 0.46 28.66 8.26
N ILE A 47 0.23 28.04 9.41
CA ILE A 47 -0.73 28.54 10.39
C ILE A 47 -0.18 29.81 11.04
N LYS A 48 -1.03 30.82 11.20
CA LYS A 48 -0.69 32.09 11.87
C LYS A 48 -1.58 32.26 13.10
N THR A 49 -0.96 32.23 14.28
CA THR A 49 -1.61 32.43 15.59
C THR A 49 -1.78 33.90 15.98
N LYS A 50 -1.15 34.82 15.23
CA LYS A 50 -1.21 36.27 15.51
C LYS A 50 -2.64 36.82 15.43
N PHE A 51 -3.48 36.23 14.60
CA PHE A 51 -4.85 36.66 14.40
C PHE A 51 -5.77 35.73 15.18
N LYS A 52 -6.56 36.30 16.08
CA LYS A 52 -7.50 35.56 16.93
C LYS A 52 -8.92 35.89 16.49
N LEU A 53 -9.76 34.86 16.34
CA LEU A 53 -11.18 35.02 16.03
C LEU A 53 -11.98 35.02 17.33
N LYS A 54 -13.02 35.85 17.37
CA LYS A 54 -13.95 35.94 18.49
C LYS A 54 -15.34 35.57 18.02
N ILE A 55 -16.08 34.84 18.85
CA ILE A 55 -17.48 34.48 18.63
C ILE A 55 -18.26 34.93 19.87
N GLN A 56 -19.29 35.75 19.69
CA GLN A 56 -20.10 36.30 20.80
C GLN A 56 -19.26 37.00 21.90
N GLY A 57 -18.15 37.64 21.50
CA GLY A 57 -17.22 38.33 22.42
C GLY A 57 -16.10 37.46 23.00
N ASP A 58 -16.27 36.14 23.01
CA ASP A 58 -15.29 35.19 23.54
C ASP A 58 -14.26 34.77 22.49
N GLU A 59 -13.03 34.54 22.91
CA GLU A 59 -11.96 34.08 22.02
C GLU A 59 -12.07 32.58 21.73
N VAL A 60 -11.98 32.22 20.44
CA VAL A 60 -12.01 30.82 19.98
C VAL A 60 -10.61 30.23 20.06
N SER A 61 -10.47 29.01 20.61
CA SER A 61 -9.17 28.36 20.67
C SER A 61 -8.63 28.04 19.27
N THR A 62 -7.32 28.22 19.09
CA THR A 62 -6.64 27.89 17.84
C THR A 62 -6.34 26.40 17.82
N LEU A 63 -6.28 25.79 16.62
CA LEU A 63 -5.83 24.39 16.47
C LEU A 63 -4.42 24.11 17.04
N VAL A 64 -3.59 25.14 17.22
CA VAL A 64 -2.27 25.02 17.85
C VAL A 64 -2.39 24.74 19.35
N ASP A 65 -3.33 25.41 20.02
CA ASP A 65 -3.48 25.31 21.47
C ASP A 65 -4.23 24.02 21.84
N ASP A 66 -5.34 23.75 21.12
CA ASP A 66 -6.21 22.59 21.34
C ASP A 66 -6.45 21.85 20.01
N PRO A 67 -5.64 20.83 19.68
CA PRO A 67 -5.86 19.97 18.52
C PRO A 67 -7.23 19.31 18.56
N ILE A 68 -7.87 19.16 17.39
CA ILE A 68 -9.20 18.56 17.29
C ILE A 68 -9.15 17.19 16.61
N LYS A 69 -10.01 16.27 17.06
CA LYS A 69 -10.29 15.02 16.37
C LYS A 69 -11.58 15.14 15.57
N CYS A 70 -11.50 15.05 14.24
CA CYS A 70 -12.66 15.02 13.35
C CYS A 70 -12.66 13.73 12.53
N LEU A 71 -13.79 13.03 12.46
CA LEU A 71 -13.97 11.79 11.70
C LEU A 71 -12.86 10.74 11.96
N GLY A 72 -12.43 10.61 13.21
CA GLY A 72 -11.38 9.67 13.60
C GLY A 72 -9.94 10.15 13.39
N LYS A 73 -9.73 11.30 12.74
CA LYS A 73 -8.40 11.88 12.46
C LYS A 73 -8.10 13.05 13.39
N TRP A 74 -6.86 13.11 13.88
CA TRP A 74 -6.37 14.27 14.62
C TRP A 74 -5.82 15.30 13.65
N PHE A 75 -6.22 16.55 13.84
CA PHE A 75 -5.72 17.70 13.11
C PHE A 75 -4.87 18.54 14.07
N ASP A 76 -3.58 18.63 13.75
CA ASP A 76 -2.58 19.41 14.49
C ASP A 76 -2.09 20.61 13.66
N ASP A 77 -1.25 21.43 14.27
CA ASP A 77 -0.69 22.64 13.66
C ASP A 77 0.24 22.37 12.46
N THR A 78 0.69 21.13 12.32
CA THR A 78 1.65 20.75 11.29
C THR A 78 1.01 20.66 9.91
N LEU A 79 -0.32 20.51 9.83
CA LEU A 79 -1.10 20.27 8.60
C LEU A 79 -0.56 19.13 7.75
N LYS A 80 0.20 18.22 8.36
CA LYS A 80 0.85 17.11 7.69
C LYS A 80 0.24 15.82 8.20
N ASP A 81 -0.17 14.98 7.27
CA ASP A 81 -0.71 13.66 7.60
C ASP A 81 0.37 12.66 8.07
N ASN A 82 1.62 13.06 8.28
CA ASN A 82 2.70 12.11 8.59
C ASN A 82 2.49 11.40 9.95
N THR A 83 1.99 12.14 10.95
CA THR A 83 1.60 11.58 12.25
C THR A 83 0.42 10.62 12.08
N SER A 84 -0.65 11.06 11.42
CA SER A 84 -1.82 10.24 11.08
C SER A 84 -1.45 8.96 10.31
N VAL A 85 -0.56 9.03 9.32
CA VAL A 85 -0.07 7.88 8.56
C VAL A 85 0.70 6.92 9.44
N LYS A 86 1.60 7.42 10.32
CA LYS A 86 2.34 6.58 11.28
C LYS A 86 1.41 5.90 12.29
N THR A 87 0.37 6.59 12.75
CA THR A 87 -0.63 6.04 13.68
C THR A 87 -1.42 4.94 13.00
N VAL A 88 -1.96 5.18 11.80
CA VAL A 88 -2.66 4.16 11.01
C VAL A 88 -1.75 2.97 10.70
N GLN A 89 -0.48 3.21 10.40
CA GLN A 89 0.52 2.17 10.15
C GLN A 89 0.78 1.28 11.38
N LYS A 90 0.75 1.87 12.58
CA LYS A 90 0.84 1.15 13.86
C LYS A 90 -0.45 0.40 14.18
N ASP A 91 -1.60 1.06 14.05
CA ASP A 91 -2.91 0.57 14.48
C ASP A 91 -3.42 -0.58 13.61
N ILE A 92 -3.22 -0.52 12.28
CA ILE A 92 -3.60 -1.62 11.38
C ILE A 92 -2.59 -2.78 11.48
N GLY A 93 -1.51 -2.65 12.26
CA GLY A 93 -0.50 -3.70 12.37
C GLY A 93 0.15 -4.03 11.03
N LEU A 94 0.09 -3.11 10.04
CA LEU A 94 0.51 -3.32 8.65
C LEU A 94 1.97 -3.81 8.56
N TYR A 95 2.79 -3.44 9.54
CA TYR A 95 4.20 -3.82 9.68
C TYR A 95 4.51 -4.50 11.02
N SER A 96 3.50 -4.78 11.84
CA SER A 96 3.72 -5.47 13.11
C SER A 96 4.09 -6.92 12.83
N ARG A 97 5.20 -7.38 13.41
CA ARG A 97 5.60 -8.80 13.36
C ARG A 97 4.88 -9.65 14.42
N SER A 98 4.10 -9.03 15.30
CA SER A 98 3.51 -9.66 16.49
C SER A 98 2.01 -9.39 16.67
N SER A 99 1.36 -8.60 15.80
CA SER A 99 -0.10 -8.40 15.89
C SER A 99 -0.85 -9.62 15.33
N GLN A 100 -2.12 -9.80 15.73
CA GLN A 100 -2.99 -10.85 15.21
C GLN A 100 -3.50 -10.57 13.79
N LEU A 101 -3.52 -9.29 13.38
CA LEU A 101 -3.92 -8.85 12.03
C LEU A 101 -2.69 -8.44 11.23
N GLN A 102 -1.85 -9.40 10.86
CA GLN A 102 -0.74 -9.14 9.94
C GLN A 102 -1.25 -9.30 8.51
N LEU A 103 -1.05 -8.27 7.68
CA LEU A 103 -1.10 -8.49 6.24
C LEU A 103 0.07 -9.40 5.90
N PRO A 104 -0.15 -10.53 5.21
CA PRO A 104 0.92 -11.41 4.80
C PRO A 104 1.72 -10.70 3.69
N LEU A 105 2.66 -9.84 4.07
CA LEU A 105 3.56 -9.11 3.17
C LEU A 105 4.41 -10.09 2.34
N THR A 106 4.62 -11.30 2.84
CA THR A 106 5.20 -12.43 2.08
C THR A 106 4.30 -12.80 0.90
N SER A 107 2.99 -12.92 1.09
CA SER A 107 2.00 -13.23 0.05
C SER A 107 1.95 -12.13 -1.02
N THR A 108 1.89 -10.85 -0.62
CA THR A 108 1.82 -9.74 -1.59
C THR A 108 3.12 -9.58 -2.39
N LEU A 109 4.29 -9.74 -1.75
CA LEU A 109 5.57 -9.78 -2.45
C LEU A 109 5.71 -11.02 -3.35
N GLU A 110 5.10 -12.14 -2.98
CA GLU A 110 5.04 -13.33 -3.82
C GLU A 110 4.20 -13.11 -5.06
N GLU A 111 2.99 -12.56 -4.91
CA GLU A 111 2.12 -12.22 -6.03
C GLU A 111 2.81 -11.22 -6.97
N CYS A 112 3.44 -10.19 -6.43
CA CYS A 112 4.21 -9.23 -7.23
C CYS A 112 5.33 -9.92 -8.03
N LYS A 113 6.09 -10.83 -7.41
CA LYS A 113 7.16 -11.57 -8.10
C LYS A 113 6.62 -12.55 -9.14
N VAL A 114 5.50 -13.21 -8.85
CA VAL A 114 4.81 -14.12 -9.77
C VAL A 114 4.28 -13.34 -10.98
N LEU A 115 3.60 -12.21 -10.76
CA LEU A 115 3.05 -11.37 -11.82
C LEU A 115 4.15 -10.80 -12.71
N LYS A 116 5.26 -10.34 -12.13
CA LYS A 116 6.42 -9.86 -12.89
C LYS A 116 7.09 -10.99 -13.69
N SER A 117 7.23 -12.18 -13.11
CA SER A 117 7.75 -13.35 -13.84
C SER A 117 6.82 -13.77 -14.98
N ARG A 118 5.51 -13.77 -14.73
CA ARG A 118 4.47 -14.04 -15.74
C ARG A 118 4.56 -13.02 -16.88
N ARG A 119 4.68 -11.72 -16.57
CA ARG A 119 4.83 -10.66 -17.56
C ARG A 119 6.07 -10.89 -18.44
N VAL A 120 7.21 -11.24 -17.86
CA VAL A 120 8.42 -11.59 -18.63
C VAL A 120 8.15 -12.75 -19.59
N MET A 121 7.52 -13.83 -19.12
CA MET A 121 7.19 -14.98 -19.97
C MET A 121 6.17 -14.63 -21.06
N THR A 122 5.12 -13.88 -20.73
CA THR A 122 4.11 -13.44 -21.70
C THR A 122 4.71 -12.58 -22.81
N LEU A 123 5.63 -11.68 -22.49
CA LEU A 123 6.28 -10.84 -23.48
C LEU A 123 7.25 -11.65 -24.36
N ARG A 124 8.10 -12.48 -23.74
CA ARG A 124 9.07 -13.33 -24.45
C ARG A 124 8.40 -14.36 -25.36
N ASP A 125 7.37 -15.03 -24.85
CA ASP A 125 6.69 -16.13 -25.52
C ASP A 125 5.48 -15.64 -26.35
N SER A 126 5.31 -14.33 -26.56
CA SER A 126 4.22 -13.78 -27.37
C SER A 126 4.28 -14.34 -28.80
N LYS A 127 3.11 -14.66 -29.38
CA LYS A 127 3.02 -15.07 -30.81
C LYS A 127 3.35 -13.91 -31.73
N ASP A 128 3.10 -12.68 -31.27
CA ASP A 128 3.39 -11.49 -32.04
C ASP A 128 4.90 -11.22 -32.05
N SER A 129 5.47 -11.22 -33.27
CA SER A 129 6.87 -10.89 -33.53
C SER A 129 7.25 -9.51 -33.01
N LYS A 130 6.36 -8.52 -33.12
CA LYS A 130 6.63 -7.15 -32.65
C LYS A 130 6.79 -7.13 -31.14
N ILE A 131 5.96 -7.86 -30.41
CA ILE A 131 5.98 -7.89 -28.93
C ILE A 131 7.17 -8.71 -28.41
N SER A 132 7.45 -9.87 -28.99
CA SER A 132 8.55 -10.74 -28.55
C SER A 132 9.93 -10.15 -28.84
N LYS A 133 10.09 -9.43 -29.95
CA LYS A 133 11.35 -8.79 -30.36
C LYS A 133 11.54 -7.36 -29.83
N ALA A 134 10.51 -6.73 -29.24
CA ALA A 134 10.58 -5.36 -28.73
C ALA A 134 11.56 -5.16 -27.55
N GLY A 135 12.14 -6.22 -26.97
CA GLY A 135 13.16 -6.09 -25.93
C GLY A 135 12.65 -5.45 -24.62
N ILE A 136 11.34 -5.46 -24.38
CA ILE A 136 10.70 -4.76 -23.25
C ILE A 136 11.25 -5.28 -21.92
N GLN A 137 11.92 -4.41 -21.17
CA GLN A 137 12.43 -4.75 -19.84
C GLN A 137 11.33 -4.58 -18.77
N THR A 138 11.03 -5.66 -18.04
CA THR A 138 10.10 -5.61 -16.92
C THR A 138 10.78 -4.96 -15.71
N ARG A 139 10.26 -3.81 -15.25
CA ARG A 139 10.81 -3.08 -14.10
C ARG A 139 10.80 -3.93 -12.82
N THR A 140 11.98 -4.26 -12.32
CA THR A 140 12.20 -4.97 -11.05
C THR A 140 13.07 -4.15 -10.09
N GLY A 141 13.08 -4.51 -8.80
CA GLY A 141 13.88 -3.80 -7.80
C GLY A 141 15.34 -4.26 -7.76
N ARG A 142 16.16 -3.62 -6.91
CA ARG A 142 17.61 -3.89 -6.78
C ARG A 142 17.94 -5.31 -6.29
N LYS A 143 17.16 -5.85 -5.35
CA LYS A 143 17.44 -7.15 -4.71
C LYS A 143 16.98 -8.37 -5.51
N TRP A 144 16.16 -8.20 -6.55
CA TRP A 144 15.58 -9.32 -7.29
C TRP A 144 15.18 -8.91 -8.71
N SER A 145 15.59 -9.71 -9.70
CA SER A 145 15.22 -9.56 -11.10
C SER A 145 14.32 -10.70 -11.57
N ALA A 146 13.25 -10.35 -12.28
CA ALA A 146 12.29 -11.31 -12.82
C ALA A 146 12.90 -12.15 -13.95
N ARG A 147 13.75 -11.52 -14.79
CA ARG A 147 14.38 -12.18 -15.93
C ARG A 147 15.33 -13.28 -15.47
N THR A 148 16.25 -12.97 -14.55
CA THR A 148 17.19 -13.96 -14.00
C THR A 148 16.47 -15.08 -13.27
N ALA A 149 15.38 -14.78 -12.55
CA ALA A 149 14.58 -15.79 -11.87
C ALA A 149 13.89 -16.74 -12.85
N VAL A 150 13.35 -16.22 -13.95
CA VAL A 150 12.72 -17.03 -15.02
C VAL A 150 13.76 -17.89 -15.73
N ASP A 151 14.90 -17.32 -16.11
CA ASP A 151 15.97 -18.05 -16.82
C ASP A 151 16.57 -19.16 -15.95
N GLN A 152 16.84 -18.89 -14.67
CA GLN A 152 17.27 -19.91 -13.72
C GLN A 152 16.21 -21.00 -13.53
N ALA A 153 14.93 -20.64 -13.42
CA ALA A 153 13.86 -21.62 -13.29
C ALA A 153 13.78 -22.53 -14.52
N GLY A 154 13.88 -21.94 -15.72
CA GLY A 154 13.95 -22.65 -17.00
C GLY A 154 15.14 -23.60 -17.07
N SER A 155 16.33 -23.15 -16.66
CA SER A 155 17.55 -23.98 -16.63
C SER A 155 17.40 -25.20 -15.72
N ILE A 156 16.78 -25.06 -14.54
CA ILE A 156 16.52 -26.24 -13.68
C ILE A 156 15.53 -27.20 -14.33
N LEU A 157 14.50 -26.67 -14.98
CA LEU A 157 13.48 -27.50 -15.61
C LEU A 157 14.09 -28.29 -16.77
N HIS A 158 14.96 -27.65 -17.55
CA HIS A 158 15.76 -28.31 -18.58
C HIS A 158 16.71 -29.37 -17.98
N HIS A 159 17.43 -29.02 -16.92
CA HIS A 159 18.30 -29.99 -16.22
C HIS A 159 17.50 -31.17 -15.67
N LYS A 160 16.30 -30.93 -15.15
CA LYS A 160 15.40 -31.99 -14.70
C LYS A 160 14.92 -32.88 -15.84
N ASP A 161 14.65 -32.33 -17.01
CA ASP A 161 14.28 -33.11 -18.18
C ASP A 161 15.41 -34.04 -18.62
N ILE A 162 16.67 -33.58 -18.57
CA ILE A 162 17.87 -34.38 -18.86
C ILE A 162 18.01 -35.52 -17.85
N VAL A 163 17.93 -35.19 -16.56
CA VAL A 163 18.07 -36.17 -15.47
C VAL A 163 16.93 -37.19 -15.50
N GLY A 164 15.76 -36.79 -15.98
CA GLY A 164 14.60 -37.66 -16.08
C GLY A 164 14.07 -38.09 -14.72
N ASN A 165 13.44 -39.27 -14.67
CA ASN A 165 12.87 -39.79 -13.44
C ASN A 165 13.96 -40.50 -12.61
N THR A 166 14.33 -39.91 -11.47
CA THR A 166 15.30 -40.50 -10.54
C THR A 166 14.62 -41.40 -9.52
N CYS A 167 15.29 -42.48 -9.09
CA CYS A 167 14.87 -43.25 -7.92
C CYS A 167 14.68 -42.37 -6.69
N THR A 168 13.51 -42.48 -6.05
CA THR A 168 13.21 -41.83 -4.76
C THR A 168 13.25 -42.87 -3.66
N GLY A 169 14.33 -42.87 -2.86
CA GLY A 169 14.51 -43.84 -1.76
C GLY A 169 14.61 -45.28 -2.28
N ARG A 170 13.95 -46.22 -1.59
CA ARG A 170 13.92 -47.66 -1.95
C ARG A 170 12.76 -48.05 -2.88
N GLN A 171 12.03 -47.09 -3.44
CA GLN A 171 10.81 -47.35 -4.24
C GLN A 171 11.10 -47.98 -5.62
N GLY A 172 12.35 -47.99 -6.09
CA GLY A 172 12.70 -48.49 -7.42
C GLY A 172 12.41 -47.50 -8.55
N TYR A 173 12.91 -47.81 -9.75
CA TYR A 173 12.73 -46.98 -10.95
C TYR A 173 11.29 -47.05 -11.45
N GLY A 174 10.72 -45.90 -11.86
CA GLY A 174 9.42 -45.84 -12.54
C GLY A 174 8.18 -45.67 -11.65
N MET A 175 8.31 -45.70 -10.32
CA MET A 175 7.16 -45.57 -9.40
C MET A 175 6.59 -44.15 -9.28
N THR A 176 7.30 -43.14 -9.76
CA THR A 176 6.88 -41.73 -9.70
C THR A 176 6.55 -41.21 -11.10
N HIS A 177 5.42 -40.50 -11.22
CA HIS A 177 5.04 -39.88 -12.48
C HIS A 177 5.90 -38.63 -12.74
N PHE A 178 6.75 -38.69 -13.77
CA PHE A 178 7.62 -37.59 -14.18
C PHE A 178 7.02 -36.84 -15.38
N GLN A 179 6.61 -35.59 -15.17
CA GLN A 179 6.17 -34.73 -16.26
C GLN A 179 7.37 -33.96 -16.84
N GLN A 180 7.73 -34.28 -18.07
CA GLN A 180 8.76 -33.58 -18.84
C GLN A 180 8.28 -32.17 -19.23
N TRP A 181 9.10 -31.17 -18.93
CA TRP A 181 8.84 -29.76 -19.27
C TRP A 181 8.83 -29.51 -20.78
N SER A 182 9.72 -30.17 -21.51
CA SER A 182 9.80 -30.21 -22.97
C SER A 182 8.51 -30.71 -23.61
N LYS A 183 7.88 -31.74 -23.04
CA LYS A 183 6.59 -32.29 -23.52
C LYS A 183 5.36 -31.46 -23.14
N ALA A 184 5.49 -30.41 -22.33
CA ALA A 184 4.40 -29.49 -22.00
C ALA A 184 4.02 -28.50 -23.14
N ILE A 185 4.51 -28.75 -24.36
CA ILE A 185 4.19 -28.01 -25.58
C ILE A 185 2.93 -28.68 -26.16
N PRO A 186 1.73 -28.16 -25.86
CA PRO A 186 1.31 -26.86 -26.39
C PRO A 186 0.68 -25.90 -25.37
N LYS A 187 0.54 -26.31 -24.09
CA LYS A 187 -0.19 -25.53 -23.08
C LYS A 187 0.77 -24.56 -22.37
N ARG A 188 0.95 -23.36 -22.94
CA ARG A 188 1.76 -22.26 -22.36
C ARG A 188 1.47 -22.01 -20.88
N GLU A 189 0.22 -22.18 -20.48
CA GLU A 189 -0.23 -22.07 -19.09
C GLU A 189 0.43 -23.10 -18.17
N GLN A 190 0.65 -24.34 -18.65
CA GLN A 190 1.34 -25.37 -17.88
C GLN A 190 2.83 -25.03 -17.70
N LYS A 191 3.48 -24.45 -18.72
CA LYS A 191 4.87 -23.97 -18.60
C LYS A 191 4.97 -22.79 -17.62
N HIS A 192 4.13 -21.78 -17.77
CA HIS A 192 4.09 -20.66 -16.83
C HIS A 192 3.78 -21.15 -15.40
N GLY A 193 2.88 -22.12 -15.26
CA GLY A 193 2.53 -22.79 -14.01
C GLY A 193 3.68 -23.55 -13.36
N ALA A 194 4.47 -24.31 -14.14
CA ALA A 194 5.60 -25.06 -13.63
C ALA A 194 6.79 -24.15 -13.23
N VAL A 195 7.07 -23.07 -13.96
CA VAL A 195 8.04 -22.04 -13.52
C VAL A 195 7.55 -21.34 -12.25
N ARG A 196 6.26 -20.99 -12.17
CA ARG A 196 5.63 -20.43 -10.97
C ARG A 196 5.79 -21.36 -9.76
N ASN A 197 5.46 -22.63 -9.91
CA ASN A 197 5.57 -23.63 -8.84
C ASN A 197 7.03 -23.87 -8.43
N LYS A 198 7.97 -23.84 -9.38
CA LYS A 198 9.40 -23.99 -9.07
C LYS A 198 9.96 -22.80 -8.29
N ASN A 199 9.55 -21.58 -8.64
CA ASN A 199 9.92 -20.37 -7.92
C ASN A 199 9.32 -20.32 -6.51
N ARG A 200 8.08 -20.80 -6.31
CA ARG A 200 7.48 -20.99 -4.97
C ARG A 200 8.24 -22.02 -4.12
N ARG A 201 8.51 -23.22 -4.67
CA ARG A 201 9.20 -24.32 -3.94
C ARG A 201 10.66 -24.03 -3.57
N ARG A 202 11.34 -23.11 -4.26
CA ARG A 202 12.71 -22.70 -3.90
C ARG A 202 12.78 -21.90 -2.59
N ARG A 203 11.68 -21.24 -2.19
CA ARG A 203 11.63 -20.47 -0.94
C ARG A 203 11.32 -21.31 0.27
N THR A 204 10.37 -22.23 0.18
CA THR A 204 10.08 -23.16 1.29
C THR A 204 11.30 -23.96 1.73
N LYS A 205 12.29 -24.18 0.84
CA LYS A 205 13.59 -24.79 1.18
C LYS A 205 14.64 -23.82 1.72
N LYS A 206 14.55 -22.51 1.44
CA LYS A 206 15.43 -21.49 2.01
C LYS A 206 14.96 -21.04 3.39
N ASP A 207 13.65 -20.90 3.57
CA ASP A 207 13.05 -20.49 4.85
C ASP A 207 13.22 -21.60 5.91
N LYS A 208 13.20 -22.88 5.50
CA LYS A 208 13.53 -24.04 6.37
C LYS A 208 15.02 -24.22 6.69
N ARG A 209 15.92 -23.44 6.10
CA ARG A 209 17.37 -23.48 6.38
C ARG A 209 17.83 -22.32 7.27
N GLN A 210 16.90 -21.45 7.67
CA GLN A 210 17.15 -20.31 8.56
C GLN A 210 16.49 -20.47 9.94
N ILE A 211 16.04 -21.69 10.24
CA ILE A 211 15.69 -22.19 11.58
C ILE A 211 16.70 -23.30 11.85
#